data_AF-A0A5S4YPA0-F1
#
_entry.id   AF-A0A5S4YPA0-F1
#
_cell.length_a   1.000
_cell.length_b   1.000
_cell.length_c   1.000
_cell.angle_alpha   90.00
_cell.angle_beta   90.00
_cell.angle_gamma   90.00
#
_symmetry.space_group_name_H-M   'P 1'
#
loop_
_entity.id
_entity.type
_entity.pdbx_description
1 polymer ?
#
loop_
_entity_poly.entity_id
_entity_poly.type
_entity_poly.pdbx_seq_one_letter_code
_entity_poly.pdbx_strand_id
1 'polypeptide(L)'
;MTGKLTATVTDFHSLGRNTLRGFAAVRLAELHLEIAGVAIHQKGDKRWVALPSVLVLISPAALSFRRFACSNRIPTPTSEERAHA
;
A
#
# COMPACT_ATOMS: atom_id res chain seq x y z
N MET A 1 -5.31 -19.58 24.26
CA MET A 1 -3.94 -19.82 23.80
C MET A 1 -3.51 -18.60 23.00
N THR A 2 -2.60 -17.78 23.55
CA THR A 2 -2.16 -16.55 22.87
C THR A 2 -0.75 -16.79 22.36
N GLY A 3 -0.65 -17.38 21.17
CA GLY A 3 0.63 -17.56 20.48
C GLY A 3 1.06 -16.23 19.86
N LYS A 4 2.30 -15.81 20.09
CA LYS A 4 2.89 -14.67 19.39
C LYS A 4 3.18 -15.09 17.95
N LEU A 5 2.60 -14.38 16.98
CA LEU A 5 2.89 -14.59 15.56
C LEU A 5 4.12 -13.75 15.16
N THR A 6 4.98 -14.33 14.33
CA THR A 6 6.15 -13.67 13.78
C THR A 6 5.79 -13.07 12.43
N ALA A 7 5.78 -11.73 12.37
CA ALA A 7 5.56 -10.99 11.14
C ALA A 7 6.88 -10.55 10.51
N THR A 8 7.03 -10.80 9.22
CA THR A 8 8.18 -10.36 8.42
C THR A 8 7.71 -9.52 7.24
N VAL A 9 8.42 -8.42 6.96
CA VAL A 9 8.10 -7.55 5.82
C VAL A 9 8.83 -8.08 4.59
N THR A 10 8.09 -8.28 3.51
CA THR A 10 8.58 -8.67 2.20
C THR A 10 8.18 -7.62 1.16
N ASP A 11 8.92 -7.54 0.05
CA ASP A 11 8.54 -6.75 -1.14
C ASP A 11 8.12 -5.29 -0.86
N PHE A 12 8.95 -4.56 -0.12
CA PHE A 12 8.70 -3.14 0.15
C PHE A 12 8.96 -2.27 -1.08
N HIS A 13 7.94 -1.55 -1.52
CA HIS A 13 7.96 -0.60 -2.61
C HIS A 13 7.77 0.80 -2.04
N SER A 14 8.81 1.64 -2.13
CA SER A 14 8.77 3.00 -1.61
C SER A 14 7.91 3.93 -2.48
N LEU A 15 7.15 4.80 -1.82
CA LEU A 15 6.31 5.82 -2.45
C LEU A 15 6.18 7.01 -1.52
N GLY A 16 6.59 8.20 -1.95
CA GLY A 16 6.49 9.41 -1.13
C GLY A 16 5.26 10.24 -1.45
N ARG A 17 4.19 10.15 -0.65
CA ARG A 17 3.01 11.02 -0.80
C ARG A 17 2.35 11.32 0.54
N ASN A 18 2.41 12.58 0.99
CA ASN A 18 1.90 13.00 2.29
C ASN A 18 2.48 12.14 3.43
N THR A 19 1.61 11.36 4.10
CA THR A 19 2.01 10.42 5.13
C THR A 19 2.41 9.06 4.56
N LEU A 20 2.00 8.70 3.34
CA LEU A 20 2.32 7.41 2.71
C LEU A 20 3.82 7.34 2.37
N ARG A 21 4.45 6.22 2.74
CA ARG A 21 5.86 5.90 2.50
C ARG A 21 6.07 4.75 1.54
N GLY A 22 5.05 3.94 1.31
CA GLY A 22 5.13 2.81 0.40
C GLY A 22 4.09 1.75 0.70
N PHE A 23 4.20 0.67 -0.06
CA PHE A 23 3.44 -0.56 0.14
C PHE A 23 4.41 -1.71 0.39
N ALA A 24 3.99 -2.70 1.16
CA ALA A 24 4.74 -3.92 1.41
C ALA A 24 3.82 -5.15 1.34
N ALA A 25 4.45 -6.32 1.27
CA ALA A 25 3.83 -7.56 1.69
C ALA A 25 4.26 -7.88 3.13
N VAL A 26 3.39 -8.53 3.89
CA VAL A 26 3.69 -9.01 5.24
C VAL A 26 3.41 -10.49 5.32
N ARG A 27 4.44 -11.27 5.67
CA ARG A 27 4.34 -12.70 5.86
C ARG A 27 4.27 -13.05 7.35
N LEU A 28 3.23 -13.80 7.72
CA LEU A 28 3.06 -14.42 9.04
C LEU A 28 3.50 -15.88 8.94
N ALA A 29 4.62 -16.22 9.58
CA ALA A 29 5.28 -17.50 9.37
C ALA A 29 4.43 -18.69 9.87
N GLU A 30 3.86 -18.57 11.06
CA GLU A 30 3.11 -19.64 11.72
C GLU A 30 1.76 -19.92 11.06
N LEU A 31 1.24 -18.96 10.31
CA LEU A 31 -0.02 -19.10 9.56
C LEU A 31 0.19 -19.40 8.08
N HIS A 32 1.46 -19.43 7.61
CA HIS A 32 1.79 -19.49 6.19
C HIS A 32 1.00 -18.47 5.35
N LEU A 33 0.71 -17.31 5.94
CA LEU A 33 -0.15 -16.27 5.34
C LEU A 33 0.71 -15.11 4.86
N GLU A 34 0.45 -14.66 3.64
CA GLU A 34 1.04 -13.44 3.08
C GLU A 34 -0.06 -12.41 2.80
N ILE A 35 0.09 -11.22 3.37
CA ILE A 35 -0.82 -10.10 3.17
C ILE A 35 -0.12 -9.09 2.27
N ALA A 36 -0.52 -9.05 1.01
CA ALA A 36 -0.01 -8.09 0.02
C ALA A 36 -0.73 -6.74 0.11
N GLY A 37 -0.07 -5.68 -0.36
CA GLY A 37 -0.69 -4.35 -0.48
C GLY A 37 -0.85 -3.60 0.84
N VAL A 38 -0.02 -3.93 1.84
CA VAL A 38 -0.02 -3.29 3.15
C VAL A 38 0.59 -1.89 3.02
N ALA A 39 -0.16 -0.84 3.38
CA ALA A 39 0.30 0.54 3.25
C ALA A 39 1.07 1.01 4.49
N ILE A 40 2.25 1.60 4.30
CA ILE A 40 3.09 2.12 5.37
C ILE A 40 3.00 3.64 5.40
N HIS A 41 2.68 4.19 6.56
CA HIS A 41 2.55 5.63 6.77
C HIS A 41 3.55 6.13 7.81
N GLN A 42 4.03 7.36 7.63
CA GLN A 42 4.83 8.11 8.58
C GLN A 42 4.44 9.59 8.59
N LYS A 43 4.23 10.13 9.80
CA LYS A 43 4.01 11.56 10.07
C LYS A 43 4.88 11.98 11.26
N GLY A 44 5.92 12.77 10.99
CA GLY A 44 6.98 13.03 11.98
C GLY A 44 7.63 11.73 12.43
N ASP A 45 7.66 11.50 13.74
CA ASP A 45 8.21 10.29 14.36
C ASP A 45 7.20 9.14 14.49
N LYS A 46 5.92 9.39 14.15
CA LYS A 46 4.88 8.36 14.23
C LYS A 46 4.84 7.56 12.94
N ARG A 47 4.86 6.22 13.06
CA ARG A 47 4.69 5.27 11.96
C ARG A 47 3.53 4.33 12.24
N TRP A 48 2.75 4.02 11.22
CA TRP A 48 1.68 3.04 11.32
C TRP A 48 1.49 2.31 10.00
N VAL A 49 0.77 1.20 10.09
CA VAL A 49 0.50 0.31 8.97
C VAL A 49 -1.01 0.23 8.78
N ALA A 50 -1.47 0.32 7.54
CA ALA A 50 -2.86 0.09 7.18
C ALA A 50 -2.96 -1.23 6.42
N LEU A 51 -3.82 -2.12 6.90
CA LEU A 51 -4.16 -3.36 6.20
C LEU A 51 -4.90 -3.03 4.89
N PRO A 52 -4.76 -3.87 3.86
CA PRO A 52 -5.50 -3.69 2.63
C PRO A 52 -7.00 -3.71 2.92
N SER A 53 -7.70 -2.69 2.46
CA SER A 53 -9.15 -2.60 2.57
C SER A 53 -9.79 -2.87 1.21
N VAL A 54 -10.71 -3.82 1.17
CA VAL A 54 -11.62 -3.98 0.03
C VAL A 54 -12.86 -3.16 0.36
N LEU A 55 -13.21 -2.20 -0.51
CA LEU A 55 -14.51 -1.57 -0.44
C LEU A 55 -15.54 -2.61 -0.90
N VAL A 56 -16.27 -3.20 0.03
CA VAL A 56 -17.38 -4.11 -0.30
C VAL A 56 -18.57 -3.25 -0.72
N LEU A 57 -18.58 -2.82 -1.99
CA LEU A 57 -19.78 -2.32 -2.64
C LEU A 57 -20.71 -3.51 -2.82
N ILE A 58 -21.88 -3.47 -2.19
CA ILE A 58 -22.98 -4.43 -2.42
C ILE A 58 -23.53 -4.15 -3.83
N SER A 59 -22.82 -4.62 -4.84
CA SER A 59 -23.31 -4.73 -6.21
C SER A 59 -23.16 -6.19 -6.63
N PRO A 60 -24.26 -6.89 -6.99
CA PRO A 60 -24.21 -8.31 -7.32
C PRO A 60 -23.42 -8.64 -8.61
N ALA A 61 -22.82 -7.66 -9.28
CA ALA A 61 -22.11 -7.83 -10.55
C ALA A 61 -20.57 -7.86 -10.45
N ALA A 62 -19.98 -7.67 -9.27
CA ALA A 62 -18.52 -7.46 -9.15
C ALA A 62 -17.74 -8.70 -8.69
N LEU A 63 -18.00 -9.86 -9.29
CA LEU A 63 -17.08 -10.99 -9.28
C LEU A 63 -16.60 -11.26 -10.72
N SER A 64 -15.84 -10.33 -11.26
CA SER A 64 -14.95 -10.59 -12.38
C SER A 64 -13.56 -10.12 -12.02
N PHE A 65 -12.82 -11.05 -11.44
CA PHE A 65 -11.37 -10.98 -11.30
C PHE A 65 -10.77 -10.77 -12.70
N ARG A 66 -10.17 -9.61 -12.96
CA ARG A 66 -9.05 -9.44 -13.89
C ARG A 66 -8.36 -8.10 -13.71
N ARG A 67 -7.03 -8.19 -13.68
CA ARG A 67 -6.00 -7.18 -13.98
C ARG A 67 -5.60 -6.19 -12.88
N PHE A 68 -4.44 -6.48 -12.31
CA PHE A 68 -3.22 -5.66 -12.50
C PHE A 68 -3.45 -4.46 -13.43
N ALA A 69 -3.56 -3.27 -12.85
CA ALA A 69 -3.38 -2.01 -13.56
C ALA A 69 -2.76 -1.00 -12.58
N CYS A 70 -1.47 -1.19 -12.28
CA CYS A 70 -0.60 -0.04 -12.08
C CYS A 70 -0.47 0.65 -13.44
N SER A 71 -1.41 1.54 -13.76
CA SER A 71 -1.30 2.47 -14.87
C SER A 71 -1.89 3.79 -14.41
N ASN A 72 -1.06 4.59 -13.74
CA ASN A 72 -1.23 6.03 -13.72
C ASN A 72 0.14 6.64 -14.06
N ARG A 73 0.36 6.87 -15.37
CA ARG A 73 1.24 7.95 -15.83
C ARG A 73 0.74 9.23 -15.19
N ILE A 74 1.49 9.77 -14.24
CA ILE A 74 1.33 11.15 -13.82
C ILE A 74 2.16 11.96 -14.83
N PRO A 75 1.58 12.92 -15.58
CA PRO A 75 2.35 13.78 -16.46
C PRO A 75 3.33 14.60 -15.62
N THR A 76 4.59 14.63 -16.04
CA THR A 76 5.63 15.49 -15.46
C THR A 76 5.24 16.95 -15.65
N PRO A 77 5.37 17.82 -14.63
CA PRO A 77 5.22 19.25 -14.84
C PRO A 77 6.32 19.76 -15.77
N THR A 78 5.92 20.48 -16.80
CA THR A 78 6.77 21.22 -17.74
C THR A 78 7.57 22.29 -17.00
N SER A 79 8.79 22.54 -17.49
CA SER A 79 9.84 23.34 -16.87
C SER A 79 9.59 24.86 -16.76
N GLU A 80 8.37 25.34 -16.98
CA GLU A 80 8.07 26.79 -16.96
C GLU A 80 7.59 27.31 -15.60
N GLU A 81 7.14 26.46 -14.68
CA GLU A 81 6.71 26.89 -13.34
C GLU A 81 7.87 26.88 -12.32
N ARG A 82 9.02 27.41 -12.74
CA ARG A 82 10.16 27.77 -11.86
C ARG A 82 10.29 29.27 -11.64
N ALA A 83 9.40 30.07 -12.23
CA ALA A 83 9.43 31.52 -12.13
C ALA A 83 8.41 32.02 -11.10
N HIS A 84 8.57 31.65 -9.84
CA HIS A 84 8.19 32.48 -8.69
C HIS A 84 8.96 31.94 -7.48
N ALA A 85 10.24 32.32 -7.47
CA ALA A 85 11.09 32.39 -6.30
C ALA A 85 10.49 33.36 -5.25
#